data_AF-A0A9X2XQ21-F1
#
_entry.id   AF-A0A9X2XQ21-F1
#
_cell.length_a   1.000
_cell.length_b   1.000
_cell.length_c   1.000
_cell.angle_alpha   90.00
_cell.angle_beta   90.00
_cell.angle_gamma   90.00
#
_symmetry.space_group_name_H-M   'P 1'
#
loop_
_entity.id
_entity.type
_entity.pdbx_description
1 polymer ?
#
loop_
_entity_poly.entity_id
_entity_poly.type
_entity_poly.pdbx_seq_one_letter_code
_entity_poly.pdbx_strand_id
1 'polypeptide(L)'
;SLQSILRFVMPYLAFGVFLLINKLASHDITPFYLYAGVILALIIGDLLSKGNPARQLLLFSLLGITALLIGMLSEGMVSVYAFISVGLFCSTLWPCIFTLAIAGLGRHTNEGASFLIMMIMGGGVVSLVQGYLASDAYLGIQMSYLVGVACFAYLAFYALRAKAILKRKGIDYDVPAAGGH
;
A
#
# COMPACT_ATOMS: atom_id res chain seq x y z
N SER A 1 2.63 14.47 -21.33
CA SER A 1 2.81 15.48 -20.26
C SER A 1 4.01 15.08 -19.42
N LEU A 2 4.91 16.02 -19.10
CA LEU A 2 6.13 15.82 -18.29
C LEU A 2 5.88 15.03 -16.99
N GLN A 3 4.70 15.18 -16.40
CA GLN A 3 4.24 14.43 -15.21
C GLN A 3 4.21 12.91 -15.42
N SER A 4 3.76 12.41 -16.58
CA SER A 4 3.69 10.98 -16.87
C SER A 4 5.10 10.37 -16.99
N ILE A 5 6.04 11.13 -17.55
CA ILE A 5 7.44 10.73 -17.66
C ILE A 5 8.07 10.71 -16.26
N LEU A 6 7.83 11.73 -15.44
CA LEU A 6 8.34 11.78 -14.06
C LEU A 6 7.82 10.64 -13.18
N ARG A 7 6.53 10.27 -13.30
CA ARG A 7 5.95 9.12 -12.55
C ARG A 7 6.61 7.79 -12.90
N PHE A 8 7.06 7.62 -14.15
CA PHE A 8 7.79 6.42 -14.56
C PHE A 8 9.27 6.49 -14.17
N VAL A 9 9.92 7.64 -14.41
CA VAL A 9 11.37 7.78 -14.24
C VAL A 9 11.76 7.84 -12.77
N MET A 10 11.01 8.51 -11.90
CA MET A 10 11.41 8.69 -10.49
C MET A 10 11.57 7.37 -9.71
N PRO A 11 10.63 6.40 -9.78
CA PRO A 11 10.81 5.11 -9.09
C PRO A 11 12.02 4.33 -9.59
N TYR A 12 12.25 4.29 -10.91
CA TYR A 12 13.40 3.61 -11.49
C TYR A 12 14.72 4.33 -11.21
N LEU A 13 14.71 5.65 -11.13
CA LEU A 13 15.90 6.44 -10.79
C LEU A 13 16.28 6.24 -9.33
N ALA A 14 15.30 6.27 -8.41
CA ALA A 14 15.51 5.94 -7.00
C ALA A 14 16.04 4.51 -6.83
N PHE A 15 15.48 3.55 -7.58
CA PHE A 15 15.96 2.18 -7.60
C PHE A 15 17.38 2.05 -8.19
N GLY A 16 17.71 2.83 -9.23
CA GLY A 16 19.05 2.90 -9.80
C GLY A 16 20.09 3.44 -8.82
N VAL A 17 19.76 4.49 -8.07
CA VAL A 17 20.61 5.02 -6.99
C VAL A 17 20.79 3.98 -5.88
N PHE A 18 19.72 3.28 -5.50
CA PHE A 18 19.77 2.20 -4.52
C PHE A 18 20.71 1.07 -4.96
N LEU A 19 20.64 0.63 -6.22
CA LEU A 19 21.55 -0.38 -6.78
C LEU A 19 23.01 0.10 -6.82
N LEU A 20 23.23 1.37 -7.17
CA LEU A 20 24.58 1.96 -7.24
C LEU A 20 25.26 1.93 -5.85
N ILE A 21 24.53 2.34 -4.81
CA ILE A 21 25.03 2.35 -3.43
C ILE A 21 25.29 0.93 -2.95
N ASN A 22 24.38 -0.02 -3.20
CA ASN A 22 24.55 -1.42 -2.81
C ASN A 22 25.74 -2.10 -3.54
N LYS A 23 25.94 -1.77 -4.82
CA LYS A 23 27.10 -2.26 -5.60
C LYS A 23 28.41 -1.72 -5.04
N LEU A 24 28.43 -0.45 -4.61
CA LEU A 24 29.61 0.15 -3.97
C LEU A 24 29.89 -0.45 -2.59
N ALA A 25 28.84 -0.89 -1.89
CA ALA A 25 28.91 -1.57 -0.60
C ALA A 25 29.24 -3.08 -0.68
N SER A 26 29.54 -3.62 -1.88
CA SER A 26 29.84 -5.05 -2.10
C SER A 26 28.71 -6.03 -1.68
N HIS A 27 27.45 -5.58 -1.68
CA HIS A 27 26.30 -6.44 -1.46
C HIS A 27 25.85 -7.12 -2.75
N ASP A 28 25.34 -8.35 -2.65
CA ASP A 28 24.78 -9.09 -3.78
C ASP A 28 23.57 -8.35 -4.35
N ILE A 29 23.68 -7.91 -5.61
CA ILE A 29 22.65 -7.14 -6.32
C ILE A 29 21.65 -8.00 -7.10
N THR A 30 21.96 -9.28 -7.29
CA THR A 30 21.12 -10.27 -7.98
C THR A 30 19.69 -10.34 -7.44
N PRO A 31 19.46 -10.30 -6.11
CA PRO A 31 18.12 -10.27 -5.51
C PRO A 31 17.29 -9.05 -5.91
N PHE A 32 17.95 -7.92 -6.17
CA PHE A 32 17.24 -6.65 -6.36
C PHE A 32 16.60 -6.53 -7.74
N TYR A 33 17.10 -7.23 -8.77
CA TYR A 33 16.53 -7.15 -10.12
C TYR A 33 15.05 -7.54 -10.20
N LEU A 34 14.58 -8.47 -9.34
CA LEU A 34 13.16 -8.83 -9.23
C LEU A 34 12.27 -7.66 -8.80
N TYR A 35 12.80 -6.71 -8.03
CA TYR A 35 12.07 -5.52 -7.59
C TYR A 35 11.79 -4.53 -8.73
N ALA A 36 12.57 -4.57 -9.82
CA ALA A 36 12.23 -3.79 -11.01
C ALA A 36 10.86 -4.20 -11.58
N GLY A 37 10.48 -5.47 -11.45
CA GLY A 37 9.15 -5.98 -11.80
C GLY A 37 8.06 -5.55 -10.82
N VAL A 38 8.36 -5.48 -9.52
CA VAL A 38 7.43 -4.99 -8.48
C VAL A 38 7.17 -3.49 -8.65
N ILE A 39 8.21 -2.71 -8.97
CA ILE A 39 8.08 -1.29 -9.32
C ILE A 39 7.20 -1.12 -10.55
N LEU A 40 7.35 -1.99 -11.56
CA LEU A 40 6.48 -1.98 -12.72
C LEU A 40 5.01 -2.25 -12.33
N ALA A 41 4.76 -3.20 -11.41
CA ALA A 41 3.43 -3.46 -10.88
C ALA A 41 2.84 -2.26 -10.13
N LEU A 42 3.65 -1.50 -9.37
CA LEU A 42 3.21 -0.26 -8.73
C LEU A 42 2.81 0.80 -9.75
N ILE A 43 3.61 0.97 -10.81
CA ILE A 43 3.33 1.93 -11.89
C ILE A 43 2.03 1.54 -12.60
N ILE A 44 1.85 0.26 -12.92
CA ILE A 44 0.59 -0.22 -13.53
C ILE A 44 -0.58 0.03 -12.57
N GLY A 45 -0.43 -0.30 -11.29
CA GLY A 45 -1.47 -0.09 -10.27
C GLY A 45 -1.87 1.38 -10.16
N ASP A 46 -0.90 2.29 -10.14
CA ASP A 46 -1.09 3.74 -10.14
C ASP A 46 -1.83 4.22 -11.40
N LEU A 47 -1.43 3.70 -12.57
CA LEU A 47 -2.07 4.01 -13.85
C LEU A 47 -3.52 3.53 -13.93
N LEU A 48 -3.78 2.30 -13.45
CA LEU A 48 -5.12 1.69 -13.39
C LEU A 48 -6.04 2.42 -12.41
N SER A 49 -5.47 2.99 -11.35
CA SER A 49 -6.19 3.78 -10.36
C SER A 49 -6.71 5.09 -10.92
N LYS A 50 -6.12 5.59 -12.02
CA LYS A 50 -6.47 6.85 -12.69
C LYS A 50 -6.50 8.05 -11.72
N GLY A 51 -5.68 8.01 -10.66
CA GLY A 51 -5.65 9.04 -9.62
C GLY A 51 -6.82 9.03 -8.63
N ASN A 52 -7.73 8.05 -8.70
CA ASN A 52 -8.78 7.90 -7.68
C ASN A 52 -8.20 7.21 -6.42
N PRO A 53 -8.19 7.89 -5.26
CA PRO A 53 -7.60 7.33 -4.03
C PRO A 53 -8.33 6.08 -3.54
N ALA A 54 -9.64 5.94 -3.77
CA ALA A 54 -10.38 4.73 -3.41
C ALA A 54 -10.03 3.54 -4.31
N ARG A 55 -9.83 3.76 -5.62
CA ARG A 55 -9.40 2.70 -6.53
C ARG A 55 -7.97 2.26 -6.24
N GLN A 56 -7.10 3.23 -5.95
CA GLN A 56 -5.71 2.97 -5.58
C GLN A 56 -5.61 2.17 -4.29
N LEU A 57 -6.34 2.58 -3.26
CA LEU A 57 -6.40 1.86 -1.99
C LEU A 57 -6.90 0.42 -2.18
N LEU A 58 -7.92 0.21 -3.01
CA LEU A 58 -8.45 -1.12 -3.30
C LEU A 58 -7.44 -2.00 -4.05
N LEU A 59 -6.90 -1.51 -5.17
CA LEU A 59 -5.97 -2.26 -6.01
C LEU A 59 -4.71 -2.65 -5.23
N PHE A 60 -4.13 -1.72 -4.49
CA PHE A 60 -2.90 -1.96 -3.73
C PHE A 60 -3.16 -2.86 -2.51
N SER A 61 -4.35 -2.80 -1.90
CA SER A 61 -4.72 -3.75 -0.85
C SER A 61 -4.89 -5.17 -1.39
N LEU A 62 -5.48 -5.34 -2.57
CA LEU A 62 -5.58 -6.66 -3.22
C LEU A 62 -4.21 -7.21 -3.61
N LEU A 63 -3.35 -6.38 -4.21
CA LEU A 63 -1.97 -6.74 -4.52
C LEU A 63 -1.19 -7.13 -3.25
N GLY A 64 -1.36 -6.37 -2.16
CA GLY A 64 -0.79 -6.68 -0.86
C GLY A 64 -1.27 -8.03 -0.31
N ILE A 65 -2.56 -8.35 -0.40
CA ILE A 65 -3.10 -9.67 0.00
C ILE A 65 -2.46 -10.78 -0.84
N THR A 66 -2.41 -10.62 -2.16
CA THR A 66 -1.81 -11.64 -3.03
C THR A 66 -0.32 -11.85 -2.73
N ALA A 67 0.43 -10.78 -2.48
CA ALA A 67 1.83 -10.85 -2.12
C ALA A 67 2.04 -11.49 -0.74
N LEU A 68 1.19 -11.18 0.25
CA LEU A 68 1.22 -11.86 1.55
C LEU A 68 0.93 -13.35 1.42
N LEU A 69 -0.10 -13.74 0.65
CA LEU A 69 -0.43 -15.15 0.44
C LEU A 69 0.71 -15.91 -0.27
N ILE A 70 1.32 -15.30 -1.29
CA ILE A 70 2.50 -15.87 -1.96
C ILE A 70 3.65 -16.00 -0.96
N GLY A 71 3.87 -14.99 -0.11
CA GLY A 71 4.91 -15.01 0.92
C GLY A 71 4.71 -16.10 1.98
N MET A 72 3.46 -16.36 2.34
CA MET A 72 3.08 -17.40 3.30
C MET A 72 3.17 -18.82 2.72
N LEU A 73 2.85 -18.99 1.43
CA LEU A 73 2.82 -20.30 0.77
C LEU A 73 4.14 -20.68 0.08
N SER A 74 5.08 -19.75 -0.01
CA SER A 74 6.40 -19.96 -0.61
C SER A 74 7.50 -20.04 0.44
N GLU A 75 8.61 -20.69 0.09
CA GLU A 75 9.78 -20.83 0.95
C GLU A 75 11.02 -20.16 0.35
N GLY A 76 12.04 -19.95 1.18
CA GLY A 76 13.32 -19.36 0.76
C GLY A 76 13.22 -17.91 0.31
N MET A 77 14.03 -17.53 -0.69
CA MET A 77 14.13 -16.14 -1.16
C MET A 77 12.82 -15.60 -1.76
N VAL A 78 11.97 -16.47 -2.30
CA VAL A 78 10.66 -16.08 -2.87
C VAL A 78 9.74 -15.48 -1.80
N SER A 79 9.75 -16.05 -0.59
CA SER A 79 8.98 -15.54 0.55
C SER A 79 9.45 -14.14 0.95
N VAL A 80 10.77 -13.94 1.02
CA VAL A 80 11.39 -12.64 1.35
C VAL A 80 11.00 -11.57 0.34
N TYR A 81 11.05 -11.88 -0.96
CA TYR A 81 10.64 -10.93 -2.00
C TYR A 81 9.16 -10.57 -1.90
N ALA A 82 8.30 -11.54 -1.63
CA ALA A 82 6.87 -11.33 -1.50
C ALA A 82 6.55 -10.40 -0.32
N PHE A 83 7.16 -10.62 0.86
CA PHE A 83 6.95 -9.74 2.02
C PHE A 83 7.49 -8.32 1.82
N ILE A 84 8.65 -8.15 1.21
CA ILE A 84 9.19 -6.80 0.95
C ILE A 84 8.32 -6.07 -0.08
N SER A 85 7.76 -6.78 -1.07
CA SER A 85 6.82 -6.21 -2.04
C SER A 85 5.56 -5.66 -1.37
N VAL A 86 5.08 -6.28 -0.30
CA VAL A 86 3.94 -5.78 0.51
C VAL A 86 4.26 -4.40 1.09
N GLY A 87 5.49 -4.19 1.58
CA GLY A 87 5.94 -2.89 2.07
C GLY A 87 5.87 -1.80 0.99
N LEU A 88 6.23 -2.15 -0.25
CA LEU A 88 6.12 -1.23 -1.38
C LEU A 88 4.67 -0.88 -1.70
N PHE A 89 3.75 -1.85 -1.70
CA PHE A 89 2.32 -1.59 -1.89
C PHE A 89 1.72 -0.74 -0.75
N CYS A 90 2.29 -0.82 0.46
CA CYS A 90 1.82 -0.04 1.60
C CYS A 90 2.13 1.47 1.50
N SER A 91 3.15 1.84 0.72
CA SER A 91 3.64 3.22 0.62
C SER A 91 2.58 4.27 0.23
N THR A 92 1.58 3.88 -0.57
CA THR A 92 0.53 4.79 -1.04
C THR A 92 -0.78 4.69 -0.25
N LEU A 93 -0.92 3.73 0.67
CA LEU A 93 -2.20 3.47 1.33
C LEU A 93 -2.52 4.58 2.33
N TRP A 94 -1.55 5.00 3.14
CA TRP A 94 -1.75 6.06 4.14
C TRP A 94 -2.30 7.38 3.54
N PRO A 95 -1.68 7.97 2.50
CA PRO A 95 -2.22 9.20 1.90
C PRO A 95 -3.60 8.98 1.25
N CYS A 96 -3.88 7.79 0.70
CA CYS A 96 -5.21 7.46 0.17
C CYS A 96 -6.28 7.38 1.28
N ILE A 97 -5.98 6.69 2.38
CA ILE A 97 -6.86 6.59 3.56
C ILE A 97 -7.11 7.99 4.12
N PHE A 98 -6.06 8.78 4.28
CA PHE A 98 -6.17 10.13 4.83
C PHE A 98 -7.05 11.01 3.93
N THR A 99 -6.82 10.98 2.62
CA THR A 99 -7.62 11.72 1.63
C THR A 99 -9.10 11.34 1.69
N LEU A 100 -9.41 10.03 1.75
CA LEU A 100 -10.78 9.54 1.79
C LEU A 100 -11.47 9.83 3.12
N ALA A 101 -10.74 9.76 4.23
CA ALA A 101 -11.29 9.94 5.56
C ALA A 101 -11.63 11.39 5.87
N ILE A 102 -10.87 12.36 5.36
CA ILE A 102 -11.15 13.80 5.54
C ILE A 102 -12.12 14.36 4.47
N ALA A 103 -12.35 13.62 3.38
CA ALA A 103 -13.21 14.07 2.30
C ALA A 103 -14.65 14.29 2.77
N GLY A 104 -15.18 15.50 2.55
CA GLY A 104 -16.55 15.86 2.90
C GLY A 104 -16.81 16.12 4.39
N LEU A 105 -15.77 16.39 5.21
CA LEU A 105 -15.92 16.84 6.59
C LEU A 105 -15.99 18.37 6.75
N GLY A 106 -15.59 19.14 5.74
CA GLY A 106 -15.66 20.61 5.77
C GLY A 106 -14.96 21.20 6.99
N ARG A 107 -15.70 21.89 7.87
CA ARG A 107 -15.17 22.53 9.09
C ARG A 107 -14.57 21.54 10.09
N HIS A 108 -14.94 20.26 10.04
CA HIS A 108 -14.44 19.21 10.94
C HIS A 108 -13.20 18.47 10.40
N THR A 109 -12.59 18.94 9.30
CA THR A 109 -11.42 18.29 8.69
C THR A 109 -10.24 18.17 9.65
N ASN A 110 -9.94 19.22 10.43
CA ASN A 110 -8.85 19.21 11.41
C ASN A 110 -9.09 18.21 12.55
N GLU A 111 -10.34 18.09 12.98
CA GLU A 111 -10.75 17.16 14.04
C GLU A 111 -10.68 15.71 13.55
N GLY A 112 -11.17 15.45 12.32
CA GLY A 112 -11.04 14.14 11.67
C GLY A 112 -9.58 13.72 11.43
N ALA A 113 -8.73 14.66 10.98
CA ALA A 113 -7.29 14.43 10.84
C ALA A 113 -6.62 14.06 12.18
N SER A 114 -7.00 14.73 13.27
CA SER A 114 -6.47 14.44 14.61
C SER A 114 -6.85 13.04 15.07
N PHE A 115 -8.09 12.60 14.84
CA PHE A 115 -8.52 11.24 15.16
C PHE A 115 -7.77 10.19 14.32
N LEU A 116 -7.51 10.44 13.04
CA LEU A 116 -6.72 9.54 12.20
C LEU A 116 -5.30 9.34 12.74
N ILE A 117 -4.66 10.41 13.21
CA ILE A 117 -3.32 10.33 13.80
C ILE A 117 -3.36 9.55 15.12
N MET A 118 -4.38 9.75 15.97
CA MET A 118 -4.55 8.97 17.19
C MET A 118 -4.74 7.47 16.92
N MET A 119 -5.40 7.11 15.80
CA MET A 119 -5.60 5.72 15.39
C MET A 119 -4.31 4.99 14.97
N ILE A 120 -3.17 5.68 14.79
CA ILE A 120 -1.86 5.05 14.54
C ILE A 120 -1.50 4.07 15.68
N MET A 121 -1.97 4.31 16.91
CA MET A 121 -1.82 3.40 18.04
C MET A 121 -2.34 1.99 17.74
N GLY A 122 -3.36 1.85 16.88
CA GLY A 122 -3.90 0.56 16.46
C GLY A 122 -2.84 -0.32 15.78
N GLY A 123 -1.86 0.25 15.09
CA GLY A 123 -0.75 -0.49 14.50
C GLY A 123 0.12 -1.19 15.56
N GLY A 124 0.29 -0.58 16.74
CA GLY A 124 0.98 -1.20 17.87
C GLY A 124 0.23 -2.41 18.42
N VAL A 125 -1.10 -2.28 18.56
CA VAL A 125 -1.96 -3.39 19.01
C VAL A 125 -1.92 -4.56 18.02
N VAL A 126 -2.05 -4.28 16.72
CA VAL A 126 -1.97 -5.31 15.67
C VAL A 126 -0.60 -6.01 15.67
N SER A 127 0.48 -5.25 15.88
CA SER A 127 1.84 -5.81 15.95
C SER A 127 2.03 -6.74 17.17
N LEU A 128 1.44 -6.39 18.32
CA LEU A 128 1.44 -7.26 19.50
C LEU A 128 0.65 -8.54 19.26
N VAL A 129 -0.52 -8.44 18.63
CA VAL A 129 -1.33 -9.61 18.24
C VAL A 129 -0.53 -10.51 17.28
N GLN A 130 0.08 -9.94 16.25
CA GLN A 130 0.93 -10.68 15.32
C GLN A 130 2.12 -11.34 16.04
N GLY A 131 2.80 -10.62 16.93
CA GLY A 131 3.92 -11.15 17.71
C GLY A 131 3.52 -12.31 18.63
N TYR A 132 2.35 -12.22 19.25
CA TYR A 132 1.79 -13.30 20.06
C TYR A 132 1.51 -14.55 19.21
N LEU A 133 0.86 -14.37 18.06
CA LEU A 133 0.55 -15.45 17.10
C LEU A 133 1.80 -16.05 16.44
N ALA A 134 2.91 -15.30 16.37
CA ALA A 134 4.16 -15.75 15.74
C ALA A 134 4.93 -16.79 16.56
N SER A 135 4.53 -17.03 17.81
CA SER A 135 5.14 -18.07 18.64
C SER A 135 4.94 -19.46 18.01
N ASP A 136 6.00 -20.28 17.96
CA ASP A 136 5.99 -21.62 17.35
C ASP A 136 4.96 -22.59 17.96
N ALA A 137 4.44 -22.28 19.15
CA ALA A 137 3.37 -23.05 19.79
C ALA A 137 1.99 -22.90 19.13
N TYR A 138 1.80 -21.91 18.25
CA TYR A 138 0.49 -21.62 17.62
C TYR A 138 0.50 -21.84 16.11
N LEU A 139 1.17 -20.96 15.36
CA LEU A 139 1.02 -20.85 13.91
C LEU A 139 2.38 -20.72 13.20
N GLY A 140 3.45 -20.39 13.92
CA GLY A 140 4.75 -20.07 13.34
C GLY A 140 4.78 -18.71 12.64
N ILE A 141 5.98 -18.22 12.31
CA ILE A 141 6.21 -16.87 11.78
C ILE A 141 5.45 -16.64 10.46
N GLN A 142 5.41 -17.62 9.57
CA GLN A 142 4.73 -17.50 8.27
C GLN A 142 3.21 -17.35 8.43
N MET A 143 2.54 -18.20 9.21
CA MET A 143 1.08 -18.13 9.33
C MET A 143 0.60 -16.95 10.19
N SER A 144 1.46 -16.37 11.03
CA SER A 144 1.15 -15.12 11.75
C SER A 144 0.81 -13.96 10.80
N TYR A 145 1.31 -13.97 9.56
CA TYR A 145 0.95 -12.98 8.53
C TYR A 145 -0.51 -13.04 8.07
N LEU A 146 -1.30 -14.02 8.51
CA LEU A 146 -2.76 -14.01 8.34
C LEU A 146 -3.39 -12.76 8.99
N VAL A 147 -2.79 -12.24 10.07
CA VAL A 147 -3.18 -10.95 10.66
C VAL A 147 -3.04 -9.82 9.64
N GLY A 148 -1.91 -9.79 8.91
CA GLY A 148 -1.69 -8.84 7.83
C GLY A 148 -2.72 -8.98 6.71
N VAL A 149 -3.05 -10.20 6.30
CA VAL A 149 -4.10 -10.47 5.29
C VAL A 149 -5.45 -9.92 5.75
N ALA A 150 -5.81 -10.11 7.02
CA ALA A 150 -7.03 -9.55 7.59
C ALA A 150 -7.03 -8.01 7.59
N CYS A 151 -5.89 -7.38 7.91
CA CYS A 151 -5.75 -5.92 7.84
C CYS A 151 -5.94 -5.39 6.41
N PHE A 152 -5.29 -5.99 5.41
CA PHE A 152 -5.47 -5.58 4.02
C PHE A 152 -6.89 -5.87 3.49
N ALA A 153 -7.52 -6.95 3.94
CA ALA A 153 -8.92 -7.24 3.61
C ALA A 153 -9.85 -6.14 4.17
N TYR A 154 -9.59 -5.67 5.39
CA TYR A 154 -10.30 -4.53 5.94
C TYR A 154 -10.07 -3.23 5.15
N LEU A 155 -8.84 -2.98 4.69
CA LEU A 155 -8.55 -1.81 3.84
C LEU A 155 -9.27 -1.88 2.49
N ALA A 156 -9.35 -3.06 1.87
CA ALA A 156 -10.12 -3.27 0.64
C ALA A 156 -11.62 -3.02 0.88
N PHE A 157 -12.17 -3.50 2.00
CA PHE A 157 -13.54 -3.20 2.42
C PHE A 157 -13.76 -1.70 2.65
N TYR A 158 -12.83 -1.04 3.35
CA TYR A 158 -12.88 0.39 3.60
C TYR A 158 -12.87 1.20 2.30
N ALA A 159 -12.03 0.84 1.32
CA ALA A 159 -11.99 1.50 0.02
C ALA A 159 -13.34 1.45 -0.71
N LEU A 160 -14.01 0.29 -0.70
CA LEU A 160 -15.34 0.11 -1.29
C LEU A 160 -16.42 0.93 -0.56
N ARG A 161 -16.41 0.90 0.78
CA ARG A 161 -17.39 1.61 1.61
C ARG A 161 -17.20 3.11 1.54
N ALA A 162 -15.96 3.60 1.64
CA ALA A 162 -15.63 5.01 1.52
C ALA A 162 -16.06 5.56 0.16
N LYS A 163 -15.78 4.82 -0.94
CA LYS A 163 -16.25 5.19 -2.28
C LYS A 163 -17.78 5.31 -2.35
N ALA A 164 -18.51 4.34 -1.79
CA ALA A 164 -19.97 4.36 -1.80
C ALA A 164 -20.55 5.52 -0.98
N ILE A 165 -19.96 5.84 0.17
CA ILE A 165 -20.38 6.95 1.04
C ILE A 165 -20.10 8.30 0.38
N LEU A 166 -18.91 8.49 -0.19
CA LEU A 166 -18.51 9.72 -0.85
C LEU A 166 -19.37 10.01 -2.08
N LYS A 167 -19.69 8.97 -2.86
CA LYS A 167 -20.64 9.07 -3.98
C LYS A 167 -22.03 9.56 -3.53
N ARG A 168 -22.53 9.08 -2.38
CA ARG A 168 -23.81 9.55 -1.80
C ARG A 168 -23.76 11.00 -1.35
N LYS A 169 -22.58 11.50 -0.96
CA LYS A 169 -22.34 12.91 -0.60
C LYS A 169 -22.07 13.80 -1.83
N GLY A 170 -22.16 13.26 -3.05
CA GLY A 170 -21.91 14.00 -4.29
C GLY A 170 -20.42 14.19 -4.62
N ILE A 171 -19.51 13.56 -3.87
CA ILE A 171 -18.06 13.60 -4.13
C ILE A 171 -17.72 12.38 -4.99
N ASP A 172 -17.63 12.57 -6.30
CA ASP A 172 -17.25 11.52 -7.24
C ASP A 172 -15.83 11.73 -7.78
N TYR A 173 -14.90 10.89 -7.31
CA TYR A 173 -13.51 10.86 -7.79
C TYR A 173 -13.36 10.16 -9.16
N ASP A 174 -14.43 9.56 -9.71
CA ASP A 174 -14.43 8.95 -11.04
C ASP A 174 -14.83 9.94 -12.15
N VAL A 175 -15.41 11.09 -11.80
CA VAL A 175 -15.71 12.16 -12.74
C VAL A 175 -14.53 13.12 -12.73
N PRO A 176 -13.81 13.33 -13.86
CA PRO A 176 -12.83 14.39 -13.94
C PRO A 176 -13.55 15.68 -13.56
N ALA A 177 -13.00 16.45 -12.61
CA ALA A 177 -13.53 17.77 -12.31
C ALA A 177 -13.82 18.46 -13.65
N ALA A 178 -15.11 18.71 -13.92
CA ALA A 178 -15.49 19.41 -15.13
C ALA A 178 -14.66 20.69 -15.13
N GLY A 179 -13.80 20.82 -16.15
CA GLY A 179 -12.81 21.88 -16.25
C GLY A 179 -13.49 23.22 -16.02
N GLY A 180 -13.23 23.79 -14.84
CA GLY A 180 -13.50 25.18 -14.56
C GLY A 180 -12.30 25.97 -15.04
N HIS A 181 -12.50 26.60 -16.21
CA HIS A 181 -11.63 27.52 -16.94
C HIS A 181 -10.62 26.90 -17.91
#